data_AF-A0A1C7GRP2-F1
#
_entry.id   AF-A0A1C7GRP2-F1
#
_cell.length_a   1.000
_cell.length_b   1.000
_cell.length_c   1.000
_cell.angle_alpha   90.00
_cell.angle_beta   90.00
_cell.angle_gamma   90.00
#
_symmetry.space_group_name_H-M   'P 1'
#
loop_
_entity.id
_entity.type
_entity.pdbx_description
1 polymer ?
#
loop_
_entity_poly.entity_id
_entity_poly.type
_entity_poly.pdbx_seq_one_letter_code
_entity_poly.pdbx_strand_id
1 'polypeptide(L)' 'MVLHDINLSARYADWLFAMRKGKLLAQGEPADILTPELIKEVYGLDCVVMEDPVSCTPYVVPKGRYHMNTALVRAG' A
#
# COMPACT_ATOMS: atom_id res chain seq x y z
N MET A 1 9.32 10.48 -11.95
CA MET A 1 8.36 11.31 -11.18
C MET A 1 8.38 10.82 -9.74
N VAL A 2 8.30 11.71 -8.75
CA VAL A 2 8.22 11.33 -7.32
C VAL A 2 6.81 11.61 -6.85
N LEU A 3 6.08 10.56 -6.49
CA LEU A 3 4.72 10.67 -5.96
C LEU A 3 4.76 10.44 -4.45
N HIS A 4 4.14 11.36 -3.70
CA HIS A 4 4.04 11.27 -2.25
C HIS A 4 2.89 10.38 -1.78
N ASP A 5 1.94 10.11 -2.67
CA ASP A 5 0.80 9.23 -2.43
C ASP A 5 1.07 7.84 -3.00
N ILE A 6 0.82 6.82 -2.18
CA ILE A 6 1.15 5.44 -2.53
C ILE A 6 0.22 4.84 -3.58
N ASN A 7 -1.07 5.21 -3.57
CA ASN A 7 -2.05 4.69 -4.53
C ASN A 7 -1.87 5.33 -5.90
N LEU A 8 -1.52 6.62 -5.93
CA LEU A 8 -1.10 7.26 -7.18
C LEU A 8 0.21 6.63 -7.69
N SER A 9 1.15 6.31 -6.80
CA SER A 9 2.39 5.61 -7.19
C SER A 9 2.08 4.26 -7.81
N ALA A 10 1.18 3.48 -7.20
CA ALA A 10 0.74 2.19 -7.72
C ALA A 10 0.11 2.28 -9.10
N ARG A 11 -0.68 3.34 -9.36
CA ARG A 11 -1.42 3.51 -10.60
C ARG A 11 -0.55 3.97 -11.78
N TYR A 12 0.48 4.77 -11.51
CA TYR A 12 1.22 5.46 -12.57
C TYR A 12 2.68 5.04 -12.71
N ALA A 13 3.23 4.28 -11.77
CA ALA A 13 4.60 3.81 -11.86
C ALA A 13 4.64 2.38 -12.41
N ASP A 14 5.51 2.14 -13.38
CA ASP A 14 5.83 0.79 -13.84
C ASP A 14 6.71 0.05 -12.82
N TRP A 15 7.47 0.79 -12.02
CA TRP A 15 8.42 0.24 -11.06
C TRP A 15 8.49 1.07 -9.78
N LEU A 16 8.46 0.39 -8.63
CA LEU A 16 8.53 1.00 -7.31
C LEU A 16 9.82 0.64 -6.59
N PHE A 17 10.28 1.56 -5.75
CA PHE A 17 11.40 1.36 -4.83
C PHE A 17 10.93 1.65 -3.41
N ALA A 18 10.84 0.63 -2.58
CA ALA A 18 10.48 0.76 -1.17
C ALA A 18 11.74 1.05 -0.34
N MET A 19 11.78 2.22 0.29
CA MET A 19 12.96 2.67 1.04
C MET A 19 12.62 3.00 2.49
N ARG A 20 13.53 2.66 3.41
CA ARG A 20 13.44 3.01 4.83
C ARG A 20 14.81 3.39 5.39
N LYS A 21 14.89 4.56 6.04
CA LYS A 21 16.14 5.08 6.63
C LYS A 21 17.33 5.07 5.65
N GLY A 22 17.08 5.49 4.40
CA GLY A 22 18.09 5.54 3.35
C GLY A 22 18.51 4.19 2.76
N LYS A 23 17.88 3.08 3.16
CA LYS A 23 18.12 1.75 2.59
C LYS A 23 16.96 1.31 1.70
N LEU A 24 17.29 0.68 0.58
CA LEU A 24 16.32 -0.02 -0.26
C LEU A 24 15.93 -1.35 0.40
N LEU A 25 14.64 -1.57 0.60
CA LEU A 25 14.11 -2.81 1.19
C LEU A 25 13.58 -3.75 0.11
N ALA A 26 12.88 -3.22 -0.90
CA ALA A 26 12.37 -3.97 -2.02
C ALA A 26 12.20 -3.07 -3.24
N GLN A 27 12.20 -3.66 -4.44
CA GLN A 27 11.93 -2.97 -5.69
C GLN A 27 11.29 -3.94 -6.70
N GLY A 28 10.39 -3.45 -7.53
CA GLY A 28 9.58 -4.32 -8.40
C GLY A 28 8.38 -3.62 -9.00
N GLU A 29 7.54 -4.41 -9.66
CA GLU A 29 6.23 -3.95 -10.11
C GLU A 29 5.33 -3.62 -8.91
N PRO A 30 4.36 -2.70 -9.07
CA PRO A 30 3.45 -2.33 -7.98
C PRO A 30 2.78 -3.53 -7.30
N ALA A 31 2.37 -4.54 -8.08
CA ALA A 31 1.71 -5.75 -7.60
C ALA A 31 2.56 -6.59 -6.65
N ASP A 32 3.88 -6.62 -6.86
CA ASP A 32 4.79 -7.41 -6.04
C ASP A 32 5.23 -6.65 -4.77
N ILE A 33 5.26 -5.32 -4.86
CA ILE A 33 5.81 -4.45 -3.82
C ILE A 33 4.75 -4.01 -2.82
N LEU A 34 3.53 -3.73 -3.27
CA LEU A 34 2.49 -3.19 -2.39
C LEU A 34 1.78 -4.29 -1.61
N THR A 35 2.46 -4.85 -0.62
CA THR A 35 1.92 -5.84 0.32
C THR A 35 1.68 -5.22 1.70
N PRO A 36 0.67 -5.67 2.48
CA PRO A 36 0.42 -5.14 3.82
C PRO A 36 1.64 -5.17 4.73
N GLU A 37 2.45 -6.23 4.62
CA GLU A 37 3.67 -6.45 5.40
C GLU A 37 4.73 -5.38 5.07
N LEU A 38 4.99 -5.16 3.78
CA LEU A 38 5.98 -4.16 3.37
C LEU A 38 5.52 -2.74 3.71
N ILE A 39 4.23 -2.43 3.54
CA ILE A 39 3.66 -1.14 3.96
C ILE A 39 3.87 -0.91 5.46
N LYS A 40 3.59 -1.92 6.28
CA LYS A 40 3.81 -1.84 7.72
C LYS A 40 5.28 -1.65 8.06
N GLU A 41 6.18 -2.31 7.35
CA GLU A 41 7.61 -2.15 7.57
C GLU A 41 8.11 -0.74 7.18
N VAL A 42 7.72 -0.24 6.00
CA VAL A 42 8.20 1.05 5.48
C VAL A 42 7.56 2.22 6.23
N TYR A 43 6.24 2.20 6.42
CA TYR A 43 5.45 3.33 6.92
C TYR A 43 4.96 3.15 8.37
N GLY A 44 5.09 1.97 8.97
CA GLY A 44 4.53 1.70 10.30
C GLY A 44 3.00 1.65 10.32
N LEU A 45 2.37 1.40 9.17
CA LEU A 45 0.94 1.52 8.96
C LEU A 45 0.30 0.14 8.73
N ASP A 46 -0.70 -0.21 9.53
CA ASP A 46 -1.56 -1.34 9.24
C ASP A 46 -2.54 -0.97 8.12
N CYS A 47 -2.69 -1.85 7.13
CA CYS A 47 -3.56 -1.61 5.98
C CYS A 47 -4.19 -2.91 5.46
N VAL A 48 -5.08 -2.75 4.48
CA VAL A 48 -5.48 -3.81 3.54
C VAL A 48 -5.02 -3.36 2.16
N VAL A 49 -4.58 -4.31 1.34
CA VAL A 49 -4.34 -4.08 -0.08
C VAL A 49 -5.41 -4.84 -0.85
N MET A 50 -6.05 -4.15 -1.79
CA MET A 50 -7.05 -4.71 -2.69
C MET A 50 -6.72 -4.32 -4.12
N GLU A 51 -7.36 -4.95 -5.09
CA GLU A 51 -7.26 -4.52 -6.49
C GLU A 51 -8.14 -3.28 -6.73
N ASP A 52 -7.60 -2.26 -7.41
CA ASP A 52 -8.35 -1.12 -7.90
C ASP A 52 -9.28 -1.58 -9.04
N PRO A 53 -10.61 -1.43 -8.93
CA PRO A 53 -11.55 -1.93 -9.92
C PRO A 53 -11.49 -1.19 -11.27
N VAL A 54 -10.81 -0.05 -11.33
CA VAL A 54 -10.66 0.76 -12.55
C VAL A 54 -9.31 0.53 -13.22
N SER A 55 -8.22 0.51 -12.44
CA SER A 55 -6.87 0.38 -13.02
C SER A 55 -6.25 -1.02 -12.91
N CYS A 56 -6.90 -1.96 -12.22
CA CYS A 56 -6.37 -3.30 -11.93
C CYS A 56 -5.00 -3.27 -11.21
N THR A 57 -4.64 -2.13 -10.61
CA THR A 57 -3.42 -1.95 -9.84
C THR A 57 -3.72 -2.11 -8.35
N PRO A 58 -2.72 -2.41 -7.50
CA PRO A 58 -2.94 -2.46 -6.07
C PRO A 58 -3.42 -1.12 -5.51
N TYR A 59 -4.36 -1.18 -4.58
CA TYR A 59 -4.93 -0.06 -3.86
C TYR A 59 -4.84 -0.30 -2.36
N VAL A 60 -4.08 0.55 -1.68
CA VAL A 60 -3.81 0.48 -0.24
C VAL A 60 -4.88 1.26 0.53
N VAL A 61 -5.56 0.58 1.43
CA VAL A 61 -6.56 1.15 2.35
C VAL A 61 -6.02 1.10 3.78
N PRO A 62 -5.66 2.26 4.38
CA PRO A 62 -5.20 2.31 5.77
C PRO A 62 -6.26 1.83 6.76
N LYS A 63 -5.85 1.01 7.73
CA LYS A 63 -6.67 0.65 8.89
C LYS A 63 -6.61 1.80 9.91
N GLY A 64 -7.42 2.83 9.71
CA GLY A 64 -7.50 3.98 10.62
C GLY A 64 -8.11 3.64 11.98
N ARG A 65 -7.76 4.40 13.04
CA ARG A 65 -8.29 4.19 14.40
C ARG A 65 -9.64 4.87 14.68
N TYR A 66 -10.02 5.85 13.87
CA TYR A 66 -11.15 6.75 14.15
C TYR A 66 -12.39 6.48 13.29
N HIS A 67 -12.25 5.77 12.18
CA HIS A 67 -13.33 5.52 11.21
C HIS A 67 -13.36 4.05 10.75
N MET A 68 -13.26 3.12 11.71
CA MET A 68 -13.52 1.71 11.41
C MET A 68 -15.02 1.44 11.49
N ASN A 69 -15.60 0.91 10.41
CA ASN A 69 -16.92 0.30 10.50
C ASN A 69 -16.80 -1.04 11.22
N THR A 70 -17.09 -1.05 12.52
CA THR A 70 -16.99 -2.23 13.41
C THR A 70 -17.76 -3.45 12.90
N ALA A 71 -18.77 -3.27 12.05
CA ALA A 71 -19.55 -4.36 11.47
C ALA A 71 -18.73 -5.26 10.52
N LEU A 72 -17.72 -4.72 9.81
CA LEU A 72 -16.87 -5.48 8.88
C LEU A 72 -15.67 -6.15 9.57
N VAL A 73 -15.25 -5.66 10.74
CA VAL A 73 -14.04 -6.13 11.44
C VAL A 73 -14.28 -7.42 12.24
N ARG A 74 -15.54 -7.75 12.57
CA ARG A 74 -15.90 -8.94 13.38
C ARG A 74 -16.19 -10.20 12.57
N ALA A 75 -16.12 -10.14 11.24
CA ALA A 75 -16.51 -11.24 10.35
C ALA A 75 -15.33 -12.08 9.82
N GLY A 76 -14.10 -11.83 10.29
CA GLY A 76 -12.90 -12.62 10.00
C GLY A 76 -12.20 -13.02 11.28
#